data_AF-A0A349LRZ1-F1
#
_entry.id   AF-A0A349LRZ1-F1
#
_cell.length_a   1.000
_cell.length_b   1.000
_cell.length_c   1.000
_cell.angle_alpha   90.00
_cell.angle_beta   90.00
_cell.angle_gamma   90.00
#
_symmetry.space_group_name_H-M   'P 1'
#
loop_
_entity.id
_entity.type
_entity.pdbx_description
1 polymer ?
#
loop_
_entity_poly.entity_id
_entity_poly.type
_entity_poly.pdbx_seq_one_letter_code
_entity_poly.pdbx_strand_id
1 'polypeptide(L)'
;MLFPIEPVDTNMVYLNEVLKHFINRAVSLSQYRKASLFPADFIPVHDNPKNAIESKFRAVFSQINNLNFQQRNRLKRMYANHQRTKRLCQGHIAIIDFSVYPDGFKKALKSLGEYLYISGLKNVQIKNLAIQKYGNNNSTLYDHSLAFKRVNGSICCFCGIQEYEEQLPNTSRTKWRPAYDHYLPKEKYPFAAVNFQNLIPCCYQCNSKAKGSIDPCNCDTTGRKKAKHPFDSSPPLGLKFKFVSEKLAADQPWVVELKDELDEAHQSWNRVYKIKERVSARLNAHYVAWLRGHHAAIVGAPTMAGKKAILLQKAIDLANEATQQREYIHQANLLATLSDVSDAMLDSILQAIKPDPIPVTKQAGIALLNNMGFSL
;
A
#
# COMPACT_ATOMS: atom_id res chain seq x y z
N MET A 1 2.42 3.91 7.67
CA MET A 1 1.24 4.38 6.90
C MET A 1 0.11 4.61 7.89
N LEU A 2 -1.16 4.31 7.58
CA LEU A 2 -2.24 4.25 8.58
C LEU A 2 -1.91 3.23 9.67
N PHE A 3 -1.32 2.10 9.26
CA PHE A 3 -0.69 1.13 10.17
C PHE A 3 0.83 1.24 10.10
N PRO A 4 1.56 0.92 11.20
CA PRO A 4 2.96 0.53 11.12
C PRO A 4 3.12 -0.65 10.17
N ILE A 5 4.24 -0.72 9.47
CA ILE A 5 4.52 -1.82 8.54
C ILE A 5 5.94 -2.30 8.78
N GLU A 6 6.09 -3.58 9.04
CA GLU A 6 7.37 -4.27 9.10
C GLU A 6 7.73 -4.82 7.71
N PRO A 7 8.96 -4.54 7.22
CA PRO A 7 9.43 -5.15 5.98
C PRO A 7 9.61 -6.65 6.17
N VAL A 8 9.31 -7.41 5.11
CA VAL A 8 9.52 -8.86 5.07
C VAL A 8 10.67 -9.16 4.13
N ASP A 9 11.59 -10.01 4.60
CA ASP A 9 12.75 -10.40 3.79
C ASP A 9 12.35 -11.29 2.61
N THR A 10 13.10 -11.18 1.52
CA THR A 10 12.95 -12.04 0.34
C THR A 10 14.27 -12.16 -0.40
N ASN A 11 14.54 -13.34 -0.93
CA ASN A 11 15.69 -13.55 -1.82
C ASN A 11 15.50 -12.91 -3.21
N MET A 12 14.30 -12.46 -3.56
CA MET A 12 14.03 -11.76 -4.83
C MET A 12 14.80 -10.45 -4.99
N VAL A 13 15.39 -9.93 -3.89
CA VAL A 13 16.34 -8.80 -3.91
C VAL A 13 17.53 -9.02 -4.83
N TYR A 14 17.89 -10.28 -5.12
CA TYR A 14 18.94 -10.64 -6.07
C TYR A 14 18.79 -9.92 -7.43
N LEU A 15 17.58 -9.80 -7.95
CA LEU A 15 17.36 -9.16 -9.24
C LEU A 15 17.70 -7.66 -9.21
N ASN A 16 17.47 -7.01 -8.08
CA ASN A 16 17.85 -5.60 -7.89
C ASN A 16 19.38 -5.45 -7.78
N GLU A 17 20.09 -6.45 -7.25
CA GLU A 17 21.56 -6.48 -7.21
C GLU A 17 22.17 -6.67 -8.59
N VAL A 18 21.56 -7.52 -9.44
CA VAL A 18 21.96 -7.65 -10.85
C VAL A 18 21.81 -6.31 -11.57
N LEU A 19 20.68 -5.62 -11.37
CA LEU A 19 20.46 -4.28 -11.93
C LEU A 19 21.48 -3.26 -11.40
N LYS A 20 21.82 -3.33 -10.10
CA LYS A 20 22.88 -2.52 -9.48
C LYS A 20 24.22 -2.70 -10.18
N HIS A 21 24.62 -3.95 -10.35
CA HIS A 21 25.90 -4.30 -10.98
C HIS A 21 25.94 -3.80 -12.41
N PHE A 22 24.88 -4.06 -13.19
CA PHE A 22 24.75 -3.58 -14.56
C PHE A 22 24.90 -2.07 -14.67
N ILE A 23 24.11 -1.28 -13.93
CA ILE A 23 24.15 0.19 -14.06
C ILE A 23 25.50 0.77 -13.65
N ASN A 24 26.10 0.26 -12.56
CA ASN A 24 27.40 0.74 -12.10
C ASN A 24 28.53 0.51 -13.12
N ARG A 25 28.42 -0.54 -13.95
CA ARG A 25 29.42 -0.90 -14.95
C ARG A 25 29.11 -0.28 -16.31
N ALA A 26 27.84 -0.27 -16.70
CA ALA A 26 27.38 0.24 -17.99
C ALA A 26 27.74 1.72 -18.20
N VAL A 27 27.71 2.55 -17.15
CA VAL A 27 28.07 3.97 -17.28
C VAL A 27 29.53 4.21 -17.63
N SER A 28 30.42 3.26 -17.37
CA SER A 28 31.87 3.39 -17.60
C SER A 28 32.40 2.61 -18.82
N LEU A 29 31.59 1.73 -19.40
CA LEU A 29 32.03 0.86 -20.50
C LEU A 29 31.56 1.40 -21.84
N SER A 30 32.32 1.13 -22.90
CA SER A 30 31.96 1.42 -24.29
C SER A 30 31.45 0.18 -25.04
N GLN A 31 31.82 -1.02 -24.59
CA GLN A 31 31.45 -2.29 -25.23
C GLN A 31 30.57 -3.15 -24.31
N TYR A 32 29.64 -3.90 -24.89
CA TYR A 32 28.74 -4.81 -24.17
C TYR A 32 29.46 -6.10 -23.76
N ARG A 33 30.38 -6.01 -22.81
CA ARG A 33 31.14 -7.16 -22.29
C ARG A 33 30.38 -7.80 -21.13
N LYS A 34 29.65 -8.90 -21.41
CA LYS A 34 28.77 -9.59 -20.43
C LYS A 34 29.45 -9.88 -19.09
N ALA A 35 30.67 -10.44 -19.13
CA ALA A 35 31.46 -10.75 -17.94
C ALA A 35 31.81 -9.53 -17.07
N SER A 36 31.77 -8.32 -17.64
CA SER A 36 31.95 -7.07 -16.89
C SER A 36 30.64 -6.45 -16.41
N LEU A 37 29.54 -6.71 -17.11
CA LEU A 37 28.22 -6.10 -16.92
C LEU A 37 27.30 -6.89 -15.98
N PHE A 38 27.55 -8.18 -15.79
CA PHE A 38 26.70 -9.07 -14.99
C PHE A 38 27.55 -9.94 -14.04
N PRO A 39 26.98 -10.34 -12.89
CA PRO A 39 27.51 -11.45 -12.10
C PRO A 39 27.65 -12.73 -12.95
N ALA A 40 28.69 -13.52 -12.72
CA ALA A 40 28.99 -14.70 -13.53
C ALA A 40 27.86 -15.75 -13.51
N ASP A 41 27.24 -15.95 -12.34
CA ASP A 41 26.10 -16.83 -12.12
C ASP A 41 24.83 -16.40 -12.89
N PHE A 42 24.69 -15.11 -13.19
CA PHE A 42 23.57 -14.56 -13.95
C PHE A 42 23.71 -14.72 -15.47
N ILE A 43 24.93 -14.89 -16.00
CA ILE A 43 25.20 -14.95 -17.44
C ILE A 43 24.38 -16.04 -18.15
N PRO A 44 24.27 -17.28 -17.63
CA PRO A 44 23.43 -18.31 -18.26
C PRO A 44 21.95 -17.92 -18.38
N VAL A 45 21.44 -17.12 -17.43
CA VAL A 45 20.06 -16.63 -17.44
C VAL A 45 19.88 -15.49 -18.44
N HIS A 46 20.87 -14.59 -18.49
CA HIS A 46 20.95 -13.54 -19.49
C HIS A 46 20.96 -14.09 -20.92
N ASP A 47 21.77 -15.11 -21.18
CA ASP A 47 21.97 -15.70 -22.52
C ASP A 47 20.89 -16.69 -22.94
N ASN A 48 19.90 -16.97 -22.10
CA ASN A 48 18.85 -17.92 -22.41
C ASN A 48 17.89 -17.34 -23.47
N PRO A 49 17.82 -17.92 -24.69
CA PRO A 49 17.01 -17.39 -25.79
C PRO A 49 15.49 -17.47 -25.55
N LYS A 50 15.05 -18.21 -24.53
CA LYS A 50 13.62 -18.31 -24.15
C LYS A 50 13.12 -17.10 -23.36
N ASN A 51 13.98 -16.14 -23.06
CA ASN A 51 13.61 -14.92 -22.35
C ASN A 51 14.19 -13.67 -23.05
N ALA A 52 13.77 -12.48 -22.63
CA ALA A 52 14.16 -11.21 -23.24
C ALA A 52 15.18 -10.44 -22.40
N ILE A 53 15.87 -11.08 -21.46
CA ILE A 53 16.81 -10.42 -20.55
C ILE A 53 17.93 -9.74 -21.35
N GLU A 54 18.60 -10.47 -22.22
CA GLU A 54 19.67 -9.92 -23.06
C GLU A 54 19.21 -8.70 -23.85
N SER A 55 18.12 -8.83 -24.61
CA SER A 55 17.67 -7.75 -25.50
C SER A 55 17.27 -6.49 -24.73
N LYS A 56 16.65 -6.64 -23.55
CA LYS A 56 16.28 -5.51 -22.68
C LYS A 56 17.50 -4.81 -22.09
N PHE A 57 18.48 -5.55 -21.57
CA PHE A 57 19.69 -4.94 -21.03
C PHE A 57 20.57 -4.31 -22.13
N ARG A 58 20.70 -4.98 -23.27
CA ARG A 58 21.44 -4.48 -24.44
C ARG A 58 20.85 -3.17 -24.98
N ALA A 59 19.52 -3.06 -25.03
CA ALA A 59 18.84 -1.82 -25.42
C ALA A 59 19.19 -0.65 -24.48
N VAL A 60 19.17 -0.88 -23.15
CA VAL A 60 19.55 0.16 -22.18
C VAL A 60 21.03 0.51 -22.32
N PHE A 61 21.92 -0.47 -22.46
CA PHE A 61 23.35 -0.22 -22.61
C PHE A 61 23.66 0.63 -23.85
N SER A 62 23.05 0.31 -25.00
CA SER A 62 23.19 1.10 -26.23
C SER A 62 22.79 2.56 -26.01
N GLN A 63 21.69 2.80 -25.29
CA GLN A 63 21.25 4.16 -24.97
C GLN A 63 22.17 4.87 -23.96
N ILE A 64 22.73 4.16 -22.97
CA ILE A 64 23.75 4.71 -22.07
C ILE A 64 24.98 5.17 -22.85
N ASN A 65 25.36 4.44 -23.90
CA ASN A 65 26.51 4.79 -24.72
C ASN A 65 26.35 6.11 -25.48
N ASN A 66 25.12 6.52 -25.77
CA ASN A 66 24.81 7.80 -26.41
C ASN A 66 24.79 8.98 -25.42
N LEU A 67 24.89 8.72 -24.12
CA LEU A 67 24.93 9.78 -23.10
C LEU A 67 26.32 10.38 -22.97
N ASN A 68 26.39 11.70 -22.77
CA ASN A 68 27.63 12.39 -22.46
C ASN A 68 28.10 12.10 -21.02
N PHE A 69 29.35 12.47 -20.70
CA PHE A 69 29.95 12.22 -19.39
C PHE A 69 29.12 12.75 -18.21
N GLN A 70 28.58 13.97 -18.32
CA GLN A 70 27.77 14.58 -17.27
C GLN A 70 26.45 13.81 -17.05
N GLN A 71 25.78 13.40 -18.13
CA GLN A 71 24.55 12.60 -18.09
C GLN A 71 24.79 11.22 -17.46
N ARG A 72 25.92 10.56 -17.78
CA ARG A 72 26.30 9.27 -17.19
C ARG A 72 26.60 9.38 -15.69
N ASN A 73 27.29 10.43 -15.26
CA ASN A 73 27.52 10.70 -13.84
C ASN A 73 26.22 11.01 -13.09
N ARG A 74 25.33 11.81 -13.70
CA ARG A 74 23.99 12.07 -13.19
C ARG A 74 23.17 10.78 -13.10
N LEU A 75 23.35 9.85 -14.04
CA LEU A 75 22.63 8.57 -14.08
C LEU A 75 23.02 7.67 -12.91
N LYS A 76 24.32 7.58 -12.62
CA LYS A 76 24.83 6.84 -11.46
C LYS A 76 24.26 7.40 -10.14
N ARG A 77 24.17 8.72 -10.01
CA ARG A 77 23.51 9.37 -8.86
C ARG A 77 22.01 9.09 -8.81
N MET A 78 21.32 9.15 -9.96
CA MET A 78 19.88 8.86 -10.04
C MET A 78 19.59 7.42 -9.59
N TYR A 79 20.37 6.45 -10.08
CA TYR A 79 20.30 5.07 -9.61
C TYR A 79 20.43 4.98 -8.09
N ALA A 80 21.50 5.55 -7.52
CA ALA A 80 21.74 5.51 -6.07
C ALA A 80 20.60 6.16 -5.27
N ASN A 81 20.02 7.25 -5.77
CA ASN A 81 18.90 7.92 -5.12
C ASN A 81 17.63 7.06 -5.14
N HIS A 82 17.32 6.43 -6.27
CA HIS A 82 16.14 5.57 -6.41
C HIS A 82 16.20 4.32 -5.53
N GLN A 83 17.40 3.85 -5.18
CA GLN A 83 17.57 2.76 -4.20
C GLN A 83 17.33 3.21 -2.75
N ARG A 84 17.43 4.51 -2.46
CA ARG A 84 17.29 5.09 -1.12
C ARG A 84 15.91 5.72 -0.93
N THR A 85 14.87 4.93 -1.18
CA THR A 85 13.46 5.37 -1.19
C THR A 85 13.05 6.12 0.07
N LYS A 86 13.41 5.62 1.26
CA LYS A 86 13.17 6.31 2.54
C LYS A 86 13.76 7.72 2.58
N ARG A 87 15.01 7.88 2.13
CA ARG A 87 15.68 9.20 2.08
C ARG A 87 15.06 10.14 1.04
N LEU A 88 14.54 9.60 -0.07
CA LEU A 88 13.74 10.39 -1.02
C LEU A 88 12.46 10.89 -0.34
N CYS A 89 11.73 10.04 0.37
CA CYS A 89 10.50 10.43 1.06
C CYS A 89 10.74 11.51 2.12
N GLN A 90 11.86 11.43 2.84
CA GLN A 90 12.24 12.39 3.89
C GLN A 90 12.76 13.74 3.35
N GLY A 91 13.01 13.87 2.04
CA GLY A 91 13.65 15.07 1.50
C GLY A 91 15.17 15.13 1.66
N HIS A 92 15.80 14.08 2.19
CA HIS A 92 17.24 14.05 2.51
C HIS A 92 18.15 13.87 1.29
N ILE A 93 17.60 13.53 0.14
CA ILE A 93 18.31 13.45 -1.14
C ILE A 93 17.45 14.03 -2.27
N ALA A 94 18.10 14.63 -3.26
CA ALA A 94 17.43 15.26 -4.39
C ALA A 94 16.71 14.22 -5.28
N ILE A 95 15.53 14.59 -5.78
CA ILE A 95 14.90 13.89 -6.90
C ILE A 95 15.67 14.32 -8.14
N ILE A 96 16.25 13.37 -8.84
CA ILE A 96 16.86 13.62 -10.14
C ILE A 96 15.77 13.41 -11.17
N ASP A 97 15.36 14.51 -11.82
CA ASP A 97 14.31 14.43 -12.83
C ASP A 97 14.73 13.50 -13.97
N PHE A 98 13.98 12.41 -14.13
CA PHE A 98 14.18 11.41 -15.17
C PHE A 98 13.71 11.93 -16.54
N SER A 99 12.81 12.92 -16.57
CA SER A 99 12.22 13.44 -17.80
C SER A 99 13.26 14.09 -18.73
N VAL A 100 14.35 14.61 -18.16
CA VAL A 100 15.45 15.30 -18.87
C VAL A 100 16.32 14.37 -19.72
N TYR A 101 16.21 13.06 -19.54
CA TYR A 101 16.97 12.12 -20.37
C TYR A 101 16.36 11.96 -21.77
N PRO A 102 17.16 11.59 -22.78
CA PRO A 102 16.65 11.34 -24.13
C PRO A 102 15.54 10.29 -24.16
N ASP A 103 14.55 10.47 -25.04
CA ASP A 103 13.37 9.59 -25.12
C ASP A 103 13.73 8.13 -25.39
N GLY A 104 14.74 7.88 -26.23
CA GLY A 104 15.25 6.52 -26.48
C GLY A 104 15.73 5.84 -25.20
N PHE A 105 16.50 6.56 -24.38
CA PHE A 105 16.95 6.08 -23.08
C PHE A 105 15.78 5.85 -22.11
N LYS A 106 14.87 6.82 -22.01
CA LYS A 106 13.70 6.70 -21.12
C LYS A 106 12.85 5.48 -21.47
N LYS A 107 12.54 5.27 -22.75
CA LYS A 107 11.77 4.12 -23.26
C LYS A 107 12.49 2.80 -22.96
N ALA A 108 13.78 2.70 -23.27
CA ALA A 108 14.57 1.50 -23.01
C ALA A 108 14.60 1.14 -21.52
N LEU A 109 14.87 2.13 -20.65
CA LEU A 109 14.97 1.90 -19.21
C LEU A 109 13.63 1.56 -18.57
N LYS A 110 12.53 2.24 -18.95
CA LYS A 110 11.18 1.87 -18.51
C LYS A 110 10.84 0.44 -18.94
N SER A 111 11.15 0.08 -20.20
CA SER A 111 10.90 -1.26 -20.72
C SER A 111 11.71 -2.33 -19.98
N LEU A 112 12.96 -2.05 -19.62
CA LEU A 112 13.75 -2.95 -18.77
C LEU A 112 13.11 -3.10 -17.38
N GLY A 113 12.82 -1.99 -16.69
CA GLY A 113 12.24 -2.04 -15.33
C GLY A 113 10.91 -2.79 -15.28
N GLU A 114 10.04 -2.57 -16.27
CA GLU A 114 8.78 -3.30 -16.41
C GLU A 114 8.99 -4.79 -16.67
N TYR A 115 9.91 -5.15 -17.57
CA TYR A 115 10.23 -6.54 -17.86
C TYR A 115 10.80 -7.27 -16.63
N LEU A 116 11.71 -6.62 -15.89
CA LEU A 116 12.28 -7.18 -14.66
C LEU A 116 11.19 -7.44 -13.61
N TYR A 117 10.22 -6.54 -13.47
CA TYR A 117 9.10 -6.72 -12.54
C TYR A 117 8.11 -7.82 -12.98
N ILE A 118 7.63 -7.78 -14.24
CA ILE A 118 6.58 -8.68 -14.72
C ILE A 118 7.10 -10.09 -14.97
N SER A 119 8.27 -10.20 -15.61
CA SER A 119 8.84 -11.46 -16.08
C SER A 119 10.06 -11.88 -15.28
N GLY A 120 10.95 -10.95 -14.92
CA GLY A 120 12.18 -11.24 -14.17
C GLY A 120 11.90 -11.84 -12.80
N LEU A 121 11.02 -11.23 -12.01
CA LEU A 121 10.62 -11.75 -10.69
C LEU A 121 9.88 -13.10 -10.74
N LYS A 122 9.40 -13.52 -11.92
CA LYS A 122 8.75 -14.83 -12.13
C LYS A 122 9.66 -15.85 -12.81
N ASN A 123 10.87 -15.46 -13.20
CA ASN A 123 11.78 -16.32 -13.94
C ASN A 123 12.34 -17.42 -13.03
N VAL A 124 12.12 -18.68 -13.41
CA VAL A 124 12.50 -19.85 -12.61
C VAL A 124 14.02 -19.94 -12.41
N GLN A 125 14.83 -19.58 -13.40
CA GLN A 125 16.28 -19.62 -13.26
C GLN A 125 16.78 -18.53 -12.31
N ILE A 126 16.24 -17.30 -12.40
CA ILE A 126 16.55 -16.21 -11.45
C ILE A 126 16.17 -16.64 -10.03
N LYS A 127 14.98 -17.23 -9.86
CA LYS A 127 14.53 -17.77 -8.57
C LYS A 127 15.51 -18.81 -8.02
N ASN A 128 15.95 -19.77 -8.84
CA ASN A 128 16.86 -20.82 -8.40
C ASN A 128 18.23 -20.26 -7.98
N LEU A 129 18.75 -19.27 -8.72
CA LEU A 129 19.97 -18.55 -8.32
C LEU A 129 19.80 -17.81 -6.99
N ALA A 130 18.68 -17.12 -6.82
CA ALA A 130 18.36 -16.43 -5.57
C ALA A 130 18.27 -17.41 -4.39
N ILE A 131 17.66 -18.59 -4.58
CA ILE A 131 17.60 -19.66 -3.57
C ILE A 131 18.99 -20.20 -3.25
N GLN A 132 19.83 -20.46 -4.25
CA GLN A 132 21.18 -20.95 -4.04
C GLN A 132 22.02 -19.96 -3.23
N LYS A 133 21.84 -18.66 -3.48
CA LYS A 133 22.66 -17.60 -2.88
C LYS A 133 22.18 -17.16 -1.49
N TYR A 134 20.86 -17.10 -1.28
CA TYR A 134 20.25 -16.50 -0.09
C TYR A 134 19.33 -17.45 0.67
N GLY A 135 19.24 -18.71 0.25
CA GLY A 135 18.28 -19.67 0.78
C GLY A 135 16.87 -19.46 0.22
N ASN A 136 15.99 -20.43 0.48
CA ASN A 136 14.59 -20.34 0.09
C ASN A 136 13.81 -19.44 1.06
N ASN A 137 13.81 -18.14 0.79
CA ASN A 137 13.17 -17.13 1.63
C ASN A 137 12.24 -16.27 0.77
N ASN A 138 10.93 -16.53 0.87
CA ASN A 138 9.87 -15.82 0.13
C ASN A 138 10.21 -15.66 -1.36
N SER A 139 10.44 -16.80 -2.03
CA SER A 139 11.02 -16.86 -3.39
C SER A 139 10.07 -16.48 -4.53
N THR A 140 8.84 -16.08 -4.21
CA THR A 140 7.86 -15.57 -5.17
C THR A 140 7.10 -14.40 -4.56
N LEU A 141 6.51 -13.55 -5.42
CA LEU A 141 5.63 -12.47 -4.96
C LEU A 141 4.41 -12.98 -4.18
N TYR A 142 3.98 -14.22 -4.44
CA TYR A 142 2.92 -14.87 -3.67
C TYR A 142 3.40 -15.17 -2.25
N ASP A 143 4.51 -15.91 -2.12
CA ASP A 143 5.06 -16.30 -0.81
C ASP A 143 5.40 -15.06 0.04
N HIS A 144 5.99 -14.04 -0.58
CA HIS A 144 6.25 -12.76 0.07
C HIS A 144 4.95 -12.07 0.53
N SER A 145 3.87 -12.10 -0.27
CA SER A 145 2.59 -11.51 0.15
C SER A 145 1.94 -12.27 1.31
N LEU A 146 2.11 -13.60 1.38
CA LEU A 146 1.65 -14.41 2.52
C LEU A 146 2.41 -14.04 3.79
N ALA A 147 3.74 -13.97 3.70
CA ALA A 147 4.58 -13.56 4.82
C ALA A 147 4.26 -12.14 5.26
N PHE A 148 4.05 -11.20 4.32
CA PHE A 148 3.63 -9.85 4.61
C PHE A 148 2.30 -9.79 5.37
N LYS A 149 1.27 -10.52 4.92
CA LYS A 149 -0.03 -10.58 5.61
C LYS A 149 0.08 -11.17 7.02
N ARG A 150 0.92 -12.20 7.21
CA ARG A 150 1.14 -12.81 8.53
C ARG A 150 1.75 -11.82 9.54
N VAL A 151 2.66 -10.98 9.09
CA VAL A 151 3.36 -10.00 9.95
C VAL A 151 2.53 -8.73 10.15
N ASN A 152 1.89 -8.23 9.09
CA ASN A 152 1.28 -6.89 9.07
C ASN A 152 -0.25 -6.90 9.11
N GLY A 153 -0.87 -8.08 9.12
CA GLY A 153 -2.32 -8.26 9.05
C GLY A 153 -2.87 -8.29 7.62
N SER A 154 -4.17 -8.55 7.53
CA SER A 154 -4.89 -8.75 6.27
C SER A 154 -5.51 -7.49 5.69
N ILE A 155 -5.46 -6.35 6.40
CA ILE A 155 -6.05 -5.08 5.96
C ILE A 155 -5.02 -4.16 5.29
N CYS A 156 -5.45 -3.50 4.22
CA CYS A 156 -4.63 -2.55 3.47
C CYS A 156 -4.11 -1.42 4.37
N CYS A 157 -2.80 -1.40 4.57
CA CYS A 157 -2.08 -0.45 5.43
C CYS A 157 -2.19 1.02 4.99
N PHE A 158 -2.63 1.27 3.75
CA PHE A 158 -2.84 2.63 3.23
C PHE A 158 -4.21 3.20 3.56
N CYS A 159 -5.26 2.37 3.66
CA CYS A 159 -6.62 2.88 3.83
C CYS A 159 -7.43 2.30 4.98
N GLY A 160 -7.13 1.11 5.47
CA GLY A 160 -7.94 0.47 6.53
C GLY A 160 -9.35 0.04 6.09
N ILE A 161 -9.72 0.18 4.81
CA ILE A 161 -11.08 -0.12 4.29
C ILE A 161 -11.14 -1.50 3.64
N GLN A 162 -10.10 -1.88 2.91
CA GLN A 162 -10.09 -3.08 2.06
C GLN A 162 -9.12 -4.10 2.62
N GLU A 163 -9.49 -5.37 2.54
CA GLU A 163 -8.56 -6.48 2.71
C GLU A 163 -7.55 -6.53 1.54
N TYR A 164 -6.39 -7.11 1.81
CA TYR A 164 -5.55 -7.63 0.74
C TYR A 164 -6.25 -8.83 0.11
N GLU A 165 -6.17 -8.93 -1.22
CA GLU A 165 -6.82 -9.96 -2.04
C GLU A 165 -6.84 -11.34 -1.38
N GLU A 166 -8.03 -11.96 -1.39
CA GLU A 166 -8.27 -13.27 -0.82
C GLU A 166 -7.40 -14.34 -1.50
N GLN A 167 -7.07 -15.38 -0.74
CA GLN A 167 -6.33 -16.52 -1.27
C GLN A 167 -7.30 -17.57 -1.75
N LEU A 168 -7.02 -18.14 -2.92
CA LEU A 168 -7.69 -19.36 -3.34
C LEU A 168 -7.22 -20.54 -2.47
N PRO A 169 -8.05 -21.59 -2.33
CA PRO A 169 -7.65 -22.80 -1.63
C PRO A 169 -6.33 -23.34 -2.16
N ASN A 170 -5.53 -23.99 -1.30
CA ASN A 170 -4.22 -24.55 -1.68
C ASN A 170 -4.29 -25.55 -2.86
N THR A 171 -5.47 -26.12 -3.11
CA THR A 171 -5.77 -27.02 -4.25
C THR A 171 -5.89 -26.29 -5.58
N SER A 172 -5.99 -24.96 -5.59
CA SER A 172 -6.13 -24.16 -6.80
C SER A 172 -4.84 -24.12 -7.60
N ARG A 173 -4.96 -24.30 -8.92
CA ARG A 173 -3.87 -24.10 -9.88
C ARG A 173 -3.47 -22.62 -10.02
N THR A 174 -4.37 -21.71 -9.66
CA THR A 174 -4.14 -20.27 -9.72
C THR A 174 -3.95 -19.74 -8.30
N LYS A 175 -2.89 -18.96 -8.11
CA LYS A 175 -2.61 -18.28 -6.85
C LYS A 175 -3.02 -16.82 -6.96
N TRP A 176 -3.96 -16.38 -6.12
CA TRP A 176 -4.32 -14.97 -5.99
C TRP A 176 -3.38 -14.29 -5.00
N ARG A 177 -3.06 -13.03 -5.26
CA ARG A 177 -2.24 -12.20 -4.37
C ARG A 177 -2.58 -10.74 -4.59
N PRO A 178 -2.44 -9.88 -3.57
CA PRO A 178 -2.61 -8.44 -3.75
C PRO A 178 -1.67 -7.91 -4.84
N ALA A 179 -2.09 -6.81 -5.46
CA ALA A 179 -1.19 -5.97 -6.24
C ALA A 179 -0.03 -5.48 -5.36
N TYR A 180 1.11 -5.18 -5.98
CA TYR A 180 2.20 -4.49 -5.31
C TYR A 180 2.24 -3.07 -5.83
N ASP A 181 2.07 -2.13 -4.92
CA ASP A 181 2.27 -0.72 -5.19
C ASP A 181 3.76 -0.43 -5.32
N HIS A 182 4.13 0.19 -6.45
CA HIS A 182 5.41 0.88 -6.60
C HIS A 182 5.28 2.23 -5.88
N TYR A 183 5.59 2.26 -4.58
CA TYR A 183 5.33 3.44 -3.74
C TYR A 183 5.86 4.73 -4.38
N LEU A 184 7.11 4.69 -4.84
CA LEU A 184 7.63 5.61 -5.85
C LEU A 184 7.31 5.05 -7.25
N PRO A 185 6.54 5.78 -8.08
CA PRO A 185 5.99 5.26 -9.33
C PRO A 185 7.09 4.90 -10.33
N LYS A 186 6.99 3.71 -10.94
CA LYS A 186 7.99 3.20 -11.88
C LYS A 186 8.18 4.09 -13.12
N GLU A 187 7.21 4.93 -13.49
CA GLU A 187 7.37 5.87 -14.60
C GLU A 187 8.38 6.99 -14.31
N LYS A 188 8.50 7.40 -13.04
CA LYS A 188 9.41 8.46 -12.58
C LYS A 188 10.68 7.86 -11.94
N TYR A 189 10.56 6.69 -11.31
CA TYR A 189 11.65 6.01 -10.59
C TYR A 189 11.95 4.60 -11.14
N PRO A 190 12.34 4.45 -12.42
CA PRO A 190 12.43 3.14 -13.07
C PRO A 190 13.45 2.19 -12.41
N PHE A 191 14.50 2.72 -11.78
CA PHE A 191 15.46 1.91 -11.03
C PHE A 191 14.92 1.30 -9.73
N ALA A 192 13.79 1.79 -9.23
CA ALA A 192 13.13 1.24 -8.05
C ALA A 192 12.06 0.17 -8.41
N ALA A 193 11.95 -0.23 -9.68
CA ALA A 193 10.89 -1.13 -10.16
C ALA A 193 10.92 -2.53 -9.53
N VAL A 194 12.10 -3.01 -9.15
CA VAL A 194 12.31 -4.31 -8.47
C VAL A 194 12.97 -4.16 -7.09
N ASN A 195 12.93 -2.94 -6.53
CA ASN A 195 13.41 -2.69 -5.18
C ASN A 195 12.30 -3.03 -4.18
N PHE A 196 12.49 -4.04 -3.33
CA PHE A 196 11.49 -4.43 -2.32
C PHE A 196 11.26 -3.38 -1.23
N GLN A 197 12.14 -2.38 -1.09
CA GLN A 197 11.89 -1.18 -0.29
C GLN A 197 10.96 -0.15 -0.99
N ASN A 198 10.48 -0.49 -2.19
CA ASN A 198 9.55 0.29 -3.01
C ASN A 198 8.31 -0.51 -3.45
N LEU A 199 8.26 -1.82 -3.16
CA LEU A 199 7.18 -2.72 -3.55
C LEU A 199 6.38 -3.14 -2.32
N ILE A 200 5.17 -2.59 -2.17
CA ILE A 200 4.34 -2.80 -0.99
C ILE A 200 3.04 -3.50 -1.40
N PRO A 201 2.68 -4.66 -0.83
CA PRO A 201 1.34 -5.23 -1.01
C PRO A 201 0.25 -4.20 -0.74
N CYS A 202 -0.69 -4.04 -1.67
CA CYS A 202 -1.67 -2.97 -1.65
C CYS A 202 -3.01 -3.46 -2.21
N CYS A 203 -4.13 -2.95 -1.69
CA CYS A 203 -5.43 -3.23 -2.29
C CYS A 203 -5.57 -2.56 -3.66
N TYR A 204 -6.41 -3.15 -4.51
CA TYR A 204 -6.61 -2.68 -5.89
C TYR A 204 -7.07 -1.21 -5.94
N GLN A 205 -7.97 -0.79 -5.05
CA GLN A 205 -8.50 0.57 -5.03
C GLN A 205 -7.42 1.60 -4.67
N CYS A 206 -6.54 1.30 -3.71
CA CYS A 206 -5.43 2.19 -3.37
C CYS A 206 -4.38 2.23 -4.49
N ASN A 207 -3.96 1.06 -4.98
CA ASN A 207 -2.93 0.96 -6.01
C ASN A 207 -3.38 1.54 -7.37
N SER A 208 -4.49 1.03 -7.91
CA SER A 208 -4.85 1.23 -9.31
C SER A 208 -5.83 2.38 -9.53
N LYS A 209 -6.67 2.71 -8.55
CA LYS A 209 -7.71 3.75 -8.69
C LYS A 209 -7.32 5.09 -8.05
N ALA A 210 -6.74 5.05 -6.86
CA ALA A 210 -6.36 6.26 -6.15
C ALA A 210 -4.96 6.74 -6.55
N LYS A 211 -3.94 5.90 -6.35
CA LYS A 211 -2.54 6.28 -6.55
C LYS A 211 -2.13 6.32 -8.01
N GLY A 212 -2.27 5.21 -8.74
CA GLY A 212 -1.74 5.09 -10.10
C GLY A 212 -0.25 5.50 -10.17
N SER A 213 0.04 6.50 -11.00
CA SER A 213 1.39 7.06 -11.22
C SER A 213 1.69 8.33 -10.39
N ILE A 214 0.83 8.70 -9.44
CA ILE A 214 1.05 9.86 -8.56
C ILE A 214 2.30 9.62 -7.71
N ASP A 215 3.16 10.63 -7.66
CA ASP A 215 4.40 10.59 -6.89
C ASP A 215 4.17 11.13 -5.46
N PRO A 216 4.39 10.33 -4.41
CA PRO A 216 4.28 10.82 -3.04
C PRO A 216 5.34 11.88 -2.72
N CYS A 217 6.51 11.86 -3.37
CA CYS A 217 7.62 12.75 -3.09
C CYS A 217 7.65 14.00 -3.99
N ASN A 218 6.80 14.09 -5.03
CA ASN A 218 6.77 15.25 -5.91
C ASN A 218 5.35 15.52 -6.41
N CYS A 219 4.86 16.72 -6.15
CA CYS A 219 3.62 17.21 -6.73
C CYS A 219 3.95 17.93 -8.04
N ASP A 220 3.24 17.59 -9.12
CA ASP A 220 3.54 18.16 -10.44
C ASP A 220 3.25 19.68 -10.51
N THR A 221 2.40 20.21 -9.61
CA THR A 221 2.08 21.64 -9.53
C THR A 221 2.91 22.40 -8.49
N THR A 222 3.23 21.77 -7.35
CA THR A 222 3.86 22.45 -6.20
C THR A 222 5.27 21.94 -5.88
N GLY A 223 5.80 21.02 -6.69
CA GLY A 223 7.16 20.52 -6.62
C GLY A 223 7.40 19.53 -5.47
N ARG A 224 8.62 19.56 -4.91
CA ARG A 224 9.13 18.58 -3.97
C ARG A 224 8.28 18.51 -2.70
N LYS A 225 7.82 17.31 -2.35
CA LYS A 225 7.07 17.03 -1.12
C LYS A 225 7.79 16.03 -0.22
N LYS A 226 7.57 16.15 1.08
CA LYS A 226 7.92 15.11 2.06
C LYS A 226 6.79 14.08 2.09
N ALA A 227 7.13 12.83 2.29
CA ALA A 227 6.16 11.76 2.45
C ALA A 227 6.63 10.79 3.53
N LYS A 228 5.67 10.12 4.19
CA LYS A 228 6.00 9.01 5.09
C LYS A 228 6.31 7.78 4.24
N HIS A 229 7.52 7.27 4.30
CA HIS A 229 7.84 6.00 3.64
C HIS A 229 7.10 4.83 4.32
N PRO A 230 6.60 3.82 3.57
CA PRO A 230 5.85 2.70 4.15
C PRO A 230 6.54 1.98 5.30
N PHE A 231 7.85 1.77 5.21
CA PHE A 231 8.68 1.08 6.22
C PHE A 231 9.39 2.07 7.17
N ASP A 232 8.86 3.29 7.31
CA ASP A 232 9.37 4.26 8.28
C ASP A 232 8.79 4.00 9.68
N SER A 233 9.66 3.96 10.69
CA SER A 233 9.33 3.68 12.09
C SER A 233 8.71 4.87 12.85
N SER A 234 8.59 6.05 12.22
CA SER A 234 7.86 7.18 12.81
C SER A 234 6.39 6.80 13.10
N PRO A 235 5.69 7.55 13.95
CA PRO A 235 4.29 7.28 14.27
C PRO A 235 3.39 7.15 13.03
N PRO A 236 2.36 6.29 13.06
CA PRO A 236 1.41 6.17 11.96
C PRO A 236 0.75 7.50 11.60
N LEU A 237 0.36 7.63 10.34
CA LEU A 237 -0.57 8.67 9.91
C LEU A 237 -1.95 8.34 10.48
N GLY A 238 -2.81 9.34 10.61
CA GLY A 238 -4.15 9.10 11.13
C GLY A 238 -5.18 10.06 10.58
N LEU A 239 -6.42 9.82 11.00
CA LEU A 239 -7.57 10.67 10.71
C LEU A 239 -8.20 11.12 12.02
N LYS A 240 -8.92 12.23 11.97
CA LYS A 240 -9.82 12.70 13.03
C LYS A 240 -11.20 12.83 12.44
N PHE A 241 -12.21 12.37 13.17
CA PHE A 241 -13.60 12.49 12.74
C PHE A 241 -14.29 13.59 13.53
N LYS A 242 -15.29 14.21 12.91
CA LYS A 242 -16.15 15.19 13.54
C LYS A 242 -17.60 14.95 13.12
N PHE A 243 -18.48 14.90 14.10
CA PHE A 243 -19.92 14.91 13.86
C PHE A 243 -20.42 16.35 13.75
N VAL A 244 -21.20 16.65 12.72
CA VAL A 244 -21.74 17.97 12.38
C VAL A 244 -23.24 17.82 12.14
N SER A 245 -24.05 18.19 13.14
CA SER A 245 -25.50 18.07 13.13
C SER A 245 -26.16 18.75 11.93
N GLU A 246 -25.62 19.87 11.50
CA GLU A 246 -26.14 20.68 10.39
C GLU A 246 -26.05 19.93 9.05
N LYS A 247 -25.18 18.92 8.95
CA LYS A 247 -25.00 18.10 7.75
C LYS A 247 -25.83 16.81 7.75
N LEU A 248 -26.64 16.59 8.79
CA LEU A 248 -27.48 15.39 8.89
C LEU A 248 -28.53 15.35 7.78
N ALA A 249 -29.15 16.49 7.43
CA ALA A 249 -30.15 16.58 6.37
C ALA A 249 -29.61 16.27 4.96
N ALA A 250 -28.28 16.28 4.80
CA ALA A 250 -27.60 15.95 3.56
C ALA A 250 -27.00 14.53 3.58
N ASP A 251 -27.36 13.70 4.57
CA ASP A 251 -26.81 12.35 4.80
C ASP A 251 -25.27 12.32 4.87
N GLN A 252 -24.66 13.43 5.32
CA GLN A 252 -23.20 13.56 5.47
C GLN A 252 -22.80 14.18 6.82
N PRO A 253 -23.35 13.70 7.97
CA PRO A 253 -23.05 14.30 9.28
C PRO A 253 -21.60 14.12 9.73
N TRP A 254 -20.85 13.17 9.16
CA TRP A 254 -19.46 12.95 9.51
C TRP A 254 -18.49 13.64 8.57
N VAL A 255 -17.59 14.44 9.15
CA VAL A 255 -16.45 15.06 8.46
C VAL A 255 -15.17 14.33 8.85
N VAL A 256 -14.33 14.06 7.86
CA VAL A 256 -13.03 13.40 8.05
C VAL A 256 -11.89 14.36 7.76
N GLU A 257 -11.03 14.54 8.75
CA GLU A 257 -9.82 15.35 8.71
C GLU A 257 -8.58 14.46 8.87
N LEU A 258 -7.43 14.95 8.43
CA LEU A 258 -6.15 14.35 8.77
C LEU A 258 -5.86 14.59 10.25
N LYS A 259 -5.20 13.63 10.90
CA LYS A 259 -4.78 13.78 12.31
C LYS A 259 -3.95 15.05 12.51
N ASP A 260 -3.11 15.37 11.53
CA ASP A 260 -2.36 16.60 11.39
C ASP A 260 -2.53 17.14 9.96
N GLU A 261 -3.28 18.23 9.80
CA GLU A 261 -3.52 18.89 8.50
C GLU A 261 -2.34 19.77 8.06
N LEU A 262 -1.41 20.11 8.96
CA LEU A 262 -0.24 20.93 8.63
C LEU A 262 0.97 20.06 8.23
N ASP A 263 0.97 18.79 8.63
CA ASP A 263 2.02 17.85 8.26
C ASP A 263 1.96 17.42 6.78
N GLU A 264 3.05 17.67 6.05
CA GLU A 264 3.16 17.36 4.63
C GLU A 264 3.09 15.85 4.34
N ALA A 265 3.43 14.97 5.29
CA ALA A 265 3.32 13.53 5.07
C ALA A 265 1.85 13.07 5.11
N HIS A 266 1.01 13.63 6.00
CA HIS A 266 -0.44 13.43 5.98
C HIS A 266 -1.06 14.00 4.70
N GLN A 267 -0.66 15.21 4.29
CA GLN A 267 -1.15 15.82 3.03
C GLN A 267 -0.76 14.98 1.80
N SER A 268 0.47 14.47 1.75
CA SER A 268 0.92 13.58 0.67
C SER A 268 0.17 12.25 0.66
N TRP A 269 -0.10 11.66 1.82
CA TRP A 269 -0.94 10.45 1.92
C TRP A 269 -2.36 10.69 1.39
N ASN A 270 -2.98 11.81 1.76
CA ASN A 270 -4.29 12.17 1.23
C ASN A 270 -4.25 12.45 -0.28
N ARG A 271 -3.27 13.21 -0.77
CA ARG A 271 -3.11 13.51 -2.20
C ARG A 271 -2.98 12.22 -3.03
N VAL A 272 -2.22 11.25 -2.53
CA VAL A 272 -1.92 10.01 -3.25
C VAL A 272 -3.08 9.01 -3.18
N TYR A 273 -3.68 8.80 -2.01
CA TYR A 273 -4.66 7.73 -1.80
C TYR A 273 -6.10 8.22 -1.64
N LYS A 274 -6.31 9.54 -1.71
CA LYS A 274 -7.59 10.23 -1.55
C LYS A 274 -8.33 9.81 -0.29
N ILE A 275 -7.59 9.75 0.83
CA ILE A 275 -8.07 9.06 2.01
C ILE A 275 -9.25 9.78 2.67
N LYS A 276 -9.24 11.12 2.73
CA LYS A 276 -10.31 11.90 3.38
C LYS A 276 -11.66 11.63 2.71
N GLU A 277 -11.74 11.82 1.39
CA GLU A 277 -12.99 11.61 0.64
C GLU A 277 -13.48 10.16 0.72
N ARG A 278 -12.57 9.19 0.61
CA ARG A 278 -12.93 7.76 0.59
C ARG A 278 -13.41 7.27 1.96
N VAL A 279 -12.72 7.68 3.03
CA VAL A 279 -13.14 7.34 4.39
C VAL A 279 -14.41 8.09 4.75
N SER A 280 -14.54 9.37 4.39
CA SER A 280 -15.77 10.16 4.61
C SER A 280 -16.98 9.53 3.92
N ALA A 281 -16.85 9.14 2.66
CA ALA A 281 -17.92 8.47 1.92
C ALA A 281 -18.30 7.13 2.56
N ARG A 282 -17.30 6.31 2.96
CA ARG A 282 -17.54 5.02 3.62
C ARG A 282 -18.19 5.19 4.99
N LEU A 283 -17.71 6.15 5.78
CA LEU A 283 -18.22 6.46 7.10
C LEU A 283 -19.68 6.90 7.04
N ASN A 284 -20.01 7.91 6.23
CA ASN A 284 -21.38 8.40 6.11
C ASN A 284 -22.34 7.35 5.53
N ALA A 285 -21.86 6.43 4.68
CA ALA A 285 -22.69 5.34 4.17
C ALA A 285 -22.98 4.23 5.19
N HIS A 286 -22.17 4.08 6.25
CA HIS A 286 -22.22 2.90 7.13
C HIS A 286 -22.26 3.19 8.63
N TYR A 287 -22.09 4.43 9.08
CA TYR A 287 -21.96 4.76 10.50
C TYR A 287 -23.15 4.28 11.35
N VAL A 288 -24.38 4.34 10.81
CA VAL A 288 -25.58 3.85 11.49
C VAL A 288 -25.47 2.34 11.76
N ALA A 289 -25.10 1.56 10.74
CA ALA A 289 -24.93 0.11 10.88
C ALA A 289 -23.78 -0.23 11.86
N TRP A 290 -22.67 0.49 11.80
CA TRP A 290 -21.55 0.31 12.74
C TRP A 290 -21.98 0.59 14.19
N LEU A 291 -22.73 1.68 14.43
CA LEU A 291 -23.21 2.02 15.76
C LEU A 291 -24.25 1.03 16.30
N ARG A 292 -25.14 0.52 15.44
CA ARG A 292 -26.14 -0.49 15.84
C ARG A 292 -25.50 -1.74 16.42
N GLY A 293 -24.36 -2.19 15.86
CA GLY A 293 -23.61 -3.34 16.37
C GLY A 293 -23.13 -3.20 17.82
N HIS A 294 -23.08 -1.97 18.35
CA HIS A 294 -22.67 -1.68 19.72
C HIS A 294 -23.80 -1.07 20.57
N HIS A 295 -24.94 -0.74 19.96
CA HIS A 295 -26.00 0.09 20.56
C HIS A 295 -26.55 -0.49 21.86
N ALA A 296 -26.87 -1.79 21.89
CA ALA A 296 -27.44 -2.44 23.07
C ALA A 296 -26.50 -2.34 24.29
N ALA A 297 -25.19 -2.54 24.09
CA ALA A 297 -24.21 -2.41 25.16
C ALA A 297 -24.09 -0.97 25.65
N ILE A 298 -24.10 0.01 24.73
CA ILE A 298 -23.97 1.43 25.06
C ILE A 298 -25.21 1.93 25.80
N VAL A 299 -26.42 1.66 25.29
CA VAL A 299 -27.68 2.14 25.87
C VAL A 299 -28.03 1.42 27.17
N GLY A 300 -27.57 0.17 27.34
CA GLY A 300 -27.73 -0.58 28.59
C GLY A 300 -26.98 0.01 29.79
N ALA A 301 -26.00 0.89 29.58
CA ALA A 301 -25.34 1.58 30.70
C ALA A 301 -26.25 2.66 31.32
N PRO A 302 -26.36 2.71 32.66
CA PRO A 302 -27.35 3.54 33.36
C PRO A 302 -27.01 5.04 33.37
N THR A 303 -25.74 5.40 33.14
CA THR A 303 -25.26 6.78 33.21
C THR A 303 -24.54 7.17 31.91
N MET A 304 -24.56 8.46 31.56
CA MET A 304 -23.81 8.97 30.40
C MET A 304 -22.31 8.67 30.48
N ALA A 305 -21.73 8.80 31.68
CA ALA A 305 -20.34 8.41 31.93
C ALA A 305 -20.10 6.92 31.60
N GLY A 306 -21.03 6.04 31.99
CA GLY A 306 -20.98 4.62 31.63
C GLY A 306 -21.08 4.38 30.12
N LYS A 307 -21.98 5.08 29.42
CA LYS A 307 -22.11 4.98 27.96
C LYS A 307 -20.81 5.37 27.25
N LYS A 308 -20.20 6.47 27.67
CA LYS A 308 -18.91 6.96 27.14
C LYS A 308 -17.75 6.02 27.43
N ALA A 309 -17.70 5.44 28.63
CA ALA A 309 -16.69 4.44 28.98
C ALA A 309 -16.79 3.19 28.09
N ILE A 310 -18.01 2.72 27.81
CA ILE A 310 -18.24 1.58 26.89
C ILE A 310 -17.81 1.93 25.47
N LEU A 311 -18.15 3.13 24.96
CA LEU A 311 -17.70 3.60 23.64
C LEU A 311 -16.18 3.58 23.53
N LEU A 312 -15.48 4.14 24.52
CA LEU A 312 -14.02 4.17 24.55
C LEU A 312 -13.43 2.77 24.62
N GLN A 313 -13.97 1.88 25.45
CA GLN A 313 -13.49 0.50 25.53
C GLN A 313 -13.67 -0.24 24.20
N LYS A 314 -14.83 -0.09 23.54
CA LYS A 314 -15.07 -0.68 22.22
C LYS A 314 -14.16 -0.09 21.14
N ALA A 315 -13.86 1.20 21.22
CA ALA A 315 -12.89 1.82 20.32
C ALA A 315 -11.50 1.19 20.47
N ILE A 316 -11.05 0.95 21.71
CA ILE A 316 -9.78 0.28 21.99
C ILE A 316 -9.77 -1.15 21.47
N ASP A 317 -10.82 -1.93 21.75
CA ASP A 317 -10.96 -3.32 21.31
C ASP A 317 -10.86 -3.41 19.77
N LEU A 318 -11.57 -2.54 19.05
CA LEU A 318 -11.54 -2.49 17.58
C LEU A 318 -10.18 -2.04 17.04
N ALA A 319 -9.53 -1.07 17.70
CA ALA A 319 -8.21 -0.59 17.29
C ALA A 319 -7.14 -1.68 17.40
N ASN A 320 -7.22 -2.56 18.41
CA ASN A 320 -6.29 -3.68 18.59
C ASN A 320 -6.38 -4.71 17.45
N GLU A 321 -7.57 -4.88 16.87
CA GLU A 321 -7.83 -5.85 15.78
C GLU A 321 -7.86 -5.18 14.38
N ALA A 322 -7.49 -3.90 14.29
CA ALA A 322 -7.63 -3.08 13.10
C ALA A 322 -6.86 -3.56 11.86
N THR A 323 -5.79 -4.34 12.06
CA THR A 323 -5.01 -4.92 10.96
C THR A 323 -5.59 -6.23 10.45
N GLN A 324 -6.56 -6.82 11.16
CA GLN A 324 -7.19 -8.10 10.82
C GLN A 324 -8.57 -7.94 10.22
N GLN A 325 -9.31 -6.92 10.64
CA GLN A 325 -10.71 -6.74 10.25
C GLN A 325 -10.93 -5.40 9.55
N ARG A 326 -11.63 -5.47 8.41
CA ARG A 326 -11.89 -4.30 7.59
C ARG A 326 -12.63 -3.23 8.39
N GLU A 327 -12.26 -1.97 8.16
CA GLU A 327 -12.94 -0.80 8.72
C GLU A 327 -12.86 -0.66 10.24
N TYR A 328 -12.29 -1.61 10.98
CA TYR A 328 -12.21 -1.55 12.44
C TYR A 328 -11.47 -0.31 12.95
N ILE A 329 -10.41 0.13 12.27
CA ILE A 329 -9.73 1.39 12.63
C ILE A 329 -10.64 2.62 12.48
N HIS A 330 -11.56 2.61 11.51
CA HIS A 330 -12.50 3.70 11.28
C HIS A 330 -13.67 3.61 12.24
N GLN A 331 -14.18 2.42 12.54
CA GLN A 331 -15.16 2.21 13.60
C GLN A 331 -14.60 2.63 14.97
N ALA A 332 -13.36 2.27 15.28
CA ALA A 332 -12.67 2.71 16.50
C ALA A 332 -12.63 4.24 16.59
N ASN A 333 -12.24 4.93 15.52
CA ASN A 333 -12.20 6.39 15.47
C ASN A 333 -13.59 7.01 15.64
N LEU A 334 -14.61 6.43 15.02
CA LEU A 334 -16.01 6.86 15.22
C LEU A 334 -16.43 6.72 16.69
N LEU A 335 -16.18 5.57 17.33
CA LEU A 335 -16.61 5.35 18.71
C LEU A 335 -15.85 6.23 19.71
N ALA A 336 -14.54 6.40 19.50
CA ALA A 336 -13.73 7.34 20.28
C ALA A 336 -14.19 8.80 20.09
N THR A 337 -14.59 9.18 18.86
CA THR A 337 -15.14 10.52 18.63
C THR A 337 -16.45 10.71 19.41
N LEU A 338 -17.31 9.69 19.46
CA LEU A 338 -18.57 9.74 20.21
C LEU A 338 -18.40 9.70 21.73
N SER A 339 -17.30 9.12 22.25
CA SER A 339 -17.03 9.21 23.69
C SER A 339 -16.73 10.64 24.13
N ASP A 340 -16.27 11.48 23.19
CA ASP A 340 -15.75 12.82 23.48
C ASP A 340 -16.75 13.96 23.15
N VAL A 341 -17.87 13.67 22.49
CA VAL A 341 -18.91 14.70 22.26
C VAL A 341 -19.67 15.06 23.54
N SER A 342 -20.41 16.17 23.55
CA SER A 342 -21.28 16.55 24.67
C SER A 342 -22.35 15.49 24.95
N ASP A 343 -22.76 15.33 26.21
CA ASP A 343 -23.76 14.35 26.63
C ASP A 343 -25.09 14.50 25.86
N ALA A 344 -25.56 15.74 25.66
CA ALA A 344 -26.79 16.01 24.91
C ALA A 344 -26.71 15.55 23.45
N MET A 345 -25.58 15.79 22.79
CA MET A 345 -25.32 15.32 21.42
C MET A 345 -25.27 13.79 21.36
N LEU A 346 -24.55 13.15 22.29
CA LEU A 346 -24.45 11.70 22.33
C LEU A 346 -25.83 11.05 22.52
N ASP A 347 -26.62 11.56 23.45
CA ASP A 347 -27.95 11.04 23.73
C ASP A 347 -28.87 11.20 22.50
N SER A 348 -28.83 12.36 21.85
CA SER A 348 -29.58 12.60 20.60
C SER A 348 -29.21 11.61 19.49
N ILE A 349 -27.91 11.37 19.28
CA ILE A 349 -27.43 10.40 18.28
C ILE A 349 -27.91 8.97 18.62
N LEU A 350 -27.78 8.56 19.89
CA LEU A 350 -28.16 7.21 20.32
C LEU A 350 -29.68 6.97 20.25
N GLN A 351 -30.50 7.99 20.52
CA GLN A 351 -31.95 7.92 20.38
C GLN A 351 -32.38 7.82 18.90
N ALA A 352 -31.66 8.48 18.00
CA ALA A 352 -31.95 8.44 16.56
C ALA A 352 -31.63 7.07 15.93
N ILE A 353 -30.70 6.31 16.52
CA ILE A 353 -30.29 5.01 16.02
C ILE A 353 -31.21 3.94 16.61
N LYS A 354 -32.19 3.50 15.81
CA LYS A 354 -32.99 2.31 16.13
C LYS A 354 -32.11 1.05 16.07
N PRO A 355 -32.24 0.09 17.00
CA PRO A 355 -31.58 -1.21 16.89
C PRO A 355 -32.07 -1.94 15.63
N ASP A 356 -31.24 -2.84 15.09
CA ASP A 356 -31.71 -3.70 14.00
C ASP A 356 -32.83 -4.63 14.51
N PRO A 357 -33.82 -4.96 13.66
CA PRO A 357 -34.78 -6.00 13.97
C PRO A 357 -34.06 -7.36 14.00
N ILE A 358 -33.52 -7.72 15.16
CA ILE A 358 -32.96 -9.05 15.39
C ILE A 358 -34.13 -9.99 15.64
N PRO A 359 -34.22 -11.16 14.97
CA PRO A 359 -35.19 -12.18 15.32
C PRO A 359 -34.98 -12.58 16.79
N VAL A 360 -35.86 -12.12 17.67
CA VAL A 360 -35.75 -12.33 19.12
C VAL A 360 -36.06 -13.77 19.54
N THR A 361 -36.51 -14.62 18.60
CA THR A 361 -36.75 -16.04 18.82
C THR A 361 -36.16 -16.89 17.69
N LYS A 362 -35.81 -18.14 18.02
CA LYS A 362 -35.43 -19.16 17.03
C LYS A 362 -36.50 -19.30 15.93
N GLN A 363 -37.78 -19.22 16.29
CA GLN A 363 -38.91 -19.25 15.35
C GLN A 363 -38.94 -18.06 14.39
N ALA A 364 -38.67 -16.84 14.87
CA ALA A 364 -38.58 -15.67 14.00
C ALA A 364 -37.37 -15.78 13.04
N GLY A 365 -36.25 -16.35 13.50
CA GLY A 365 -35.09 -16.62 12.65
C GLY A 365 -35.38 -17.70 11.59
N ILE A 366 -36.04 -18.79 11.98
CA ILE A 366 -36.48 -19.85 11.07
C ILE A 366 -37.50 -19.29 10.06
N ALA A 367 -38.48 -18.49 10.48
CA ALA A 367 -39.45 -17.88 9.58
C ALA A 367 -38.77 -16.96 8.55
N LEU A 368 -37.78 -16.16 8.97
CA LEU A 368 -37.00 -15.33 8.06
C LEU A 368 -36.23 -16.17 7.02
N LEU A 369 -35.58 -17.25 7.46
CA LEU A 369 -34.84 -18.15 6.57
C LEU A 369 -35.77 -18.95 5.64
N ASN A 370 -36.94 -19.38 6.14
CA ASN A 370 -37.95 -20.06 5.35
C ASN A 370 -38.54 -19.13 4.28
N ASN A 371 -38.74 -17.85 4.58
CA ASN A 371 -39.13 -16.83 3.60
C ASN A 371 -38.04 -16.59 2.52
N MET A 372 -36.78 -16.90 2.82
CA MET A 372 -35.67 -16.87 1.86
C MET A 372 -35.52 -18.20 1.09
N GLY A 373 -36.41 -19.17 1.31
CA GLY A 373 -36.44 -20.45 0.61
C GLY A 373 -35.60 -21.56 1.24
N PHE A 374 -35.07 -21.35 2.45
CA PHE A 374 -34.49 -22.45 3.23
C PHE A 374 -35.62 -23.30 3.85
N SER A 375 -35.37 -24.57 4.13
CA SER A 375 -36.33 -25.45 4.82
C SER A 375 -35.73 -25.88 6.14
N LEU A 376 -35.95 -25.06 7.19
CA LEU A 376 -35.36 -25.22 8.52
C LEU A 376 -36.40 -25.54 9.61
#